data_AF-A0A3M6RU76-F1
#
_entry.id   AF-A0A3M6RU76-F1
#
_cell.length_a   1.000
_cell.length_b   1.000
_cell.length_c   1.000
_cell.angle_alpha   90.00
_cell.angle_beta   90.00
_cell.angle_gamma   90.00
#
_symmetry.space_group_name_H-M   'P 1'
#
loop_
_entity.id
_entity.type
_entity.pdbx_description
1 polymer ?
#
loop_
_entity_poly.entity_id
_entity_poly.type
_entity_poly.pdbx_seq_one_letter_code
_entity_poly.pdbx_strand_id
1 'polypeptide(L)' 'MQTTTIQLLRPHRHAGRDYPAGAQLTLPAHKAAWLIGLGVAQNANPSQSVQSAPSASAEGQAAKGKKE' A
#
# COMPACT_ATOMS: atom_id res chain seq x y z
N MET A 1 4.99 1.49 22.69
CA MET A 1 3.93 2.21 21.94
C MET A 1 3.39 1.24 20.91
N GLN A 2 2.15 0.76 21.04
CA GLN A 2 1.61 -0.22 20.07
C GLN A 2 1.28 0.46 18.74
N THR A 3 1.74 -0.15 17.65
CA THR A 3 1.47 0.26 16.27
C THR A 3 0.51 -0.73 15.61
N THR A 4 -0.42 -0.21 14.82
CA THR A 4 -1.41 -0.97 14.07
C THR A 4 -1.27 -0.64 12.60
N THR A 5 -1.32 -1.69 11.77
CA THR A 5 -1.41 -1.55 10.33
C THR A 5 -2.87 -1.39 9.93
N ILE A 6 -3.17 -0.34 9.18
CA ILE A 6 -4.50 -0.09 8.59
C ILE A 6 -4.39 -0.01 7.08
N GLN A 7 -5.48 -0.34 6.41
CA GLN A 7 -5.66 -0.12 4.98
C GLN A 7 -6.47 1.15 4.79
N LEU A 8 -5.96 2.09 4.01
CA LEU A 8 -6.66 3.32 3.66
C LEU A 8 -7.82 2.98 2.72
N LEU A 9 -9.02 3.48 3.01
CA LEU A 9 -10.18 3.38 2.12
C LEU A 9 -10.27 4.55 1.16
N ARG A 10 -9.63 5.66 1.51
CA ARG A 10 -9.59 6.89 0.74
C ARG A 10 -8.13 7.28 0.47
N PRO A 11 -7.83 7.98 -0.64
CA PRO A 11 -6.50 8.52 -0.85
C PRO A 11 -6.12 9.44 0.31
N HIS A 12 -4.93 9.23 0.86
CA HIS A 12 -4.44 9.97 2.02
C HIS A 12 -2.99 10.38 1.82
N ARG A 13 -2.72 11.68 1.99
CA ARG A 13 -1.36 12.20 1.94
C ARG A 13 -0.74 12.18 3.33
N HIS A 14 0.26 11.33 3.54
CA HIS A 14 0.97 11.21 4.81
C HIS A 14 2.46 11.51 4.63
N ALA A 15 2.98 12.47 5.42
CA ALA A 15 4.39 12.88 5.41
C ALA A 15 4.94 13.21 4.01
N GLY A 16 4.13 13.85 3.16
CA GLY A 16 4.52 14.20 1.80
C GLY A 16 4.43 13.07 0.77
N ARG A 17 4.09 11.84 1.18
CA ARG A 17 3.73 10.75 0.27
C ARG A 17 2.23 10.66 0.12
N ASP A 18 1.77 10.55 -1.12
CA ASP A 18 0.38 10.26 -1.42
C ASP A 18 0.17 8.76 -1.41
N TYR A 19 -0.80 8.31 -0.62
CA TYR A 19 -1.17 6.91 -0.53
C TYR A 19 -2.55 6.74 -1.15
N PRO A 20 -2.68 5.93 -2.22
CA PRO A 20 -3.99 5.68 -2.81
C PRO A 20 -4.90 4.91 -1.84
N ALA A 21 -6.20 4.95 -2.12
CA ALA A 21 -7.13 4.01 -1.50
C ALA A 21 -6.67 2.57 -1.76
N GLY A 22 -6.68 1.74 -0.73
CA GLY A 22 -6.16 0.37 -0.71
C GLY A 22 -4.75 0.24 -0.15
N ALA A 23 -3.99 1.34 0.02
CA ALA A 23 -2.63 1.28 0.56
C ALA A 23 -2.62 0.98 2.07
N GLN A 24 -1.60 0.25 2.52
CA GLN A 24 -1.40 -0.07 3.93
C GLN A 24 -0.47 0.95 4.61
N LEU A 25 -0.85 1.42 5.79
CA LEU A 25 -0.07 2.34 6.62
C LEU A 25 0.05 1.79 8.04
N THR A 26 1.27 1.78 8.57
CA THR A 26 1.55 1.37 9.96
C THR A 26 1.76 2.60 10.82
N LEU A 27 0.93 2.77 11.84
CA LEU A 27 0.95 3.95 12.72
C LEU A 27 0.47 3.60 14.14
N PRO A 28 0.54 4.50 15.12
CA PRO A 28 0.12 4.22 16.49
C PRO A 28 -1.35 3.78 16.59
N ALA A 29 -1.63 2.81 17.46
CA ALA A 29 -2.96 2.23 17.62
C ALA A 29 -4.06 3.28 17.88
N HIS A 30 -3.76 4.35 18.63
CA HIS A 30 -4.72 5.42 18.88
C HIS A 30 -5.12 6.17 17.60
N LYS A 31 -4.17 6.44 16.69
CA LYS A 31 -4.44 7.09 15.40
C LYS A 31 -5.13 6.13 14.44
N ALA A 32 -4.76 4.86 14.46
CA ALA A 32 -5.44 3.83 13.67
C ALA A 32 -6.94 3.77 14.03
N ALA A 33 -7.26 3.65 15.32
CA ALA A 33 -8.64 3.65 15.81
C ALA A 33 -9.41 4.91 15.39
N TRP A 34 -8.76 6.08 15.45
CA TRP A 34 -9.36 7.33 14.97
C TRP A 34 -9.67 7.31 13.46
N LEU A 35 -8.74 6.85 12.61
CA LEU A 35 -8.95 6.76 11.16
C LEU A 35 -10.03 5.74 10.78
N ILE A 36 -10.14 4.66 11.54
CA ILE A 36 -11.19 3.64 11.39
C ILE A 36 -12.55 4.21 11.78
N GLY A 37 -12.64 4.92 12.92
CA GLY A 37 -13.88 5.57 13.36
C GLY A 37 -14.38 6.65 12.39
N LEU A 38 -13.49 7.30 11.64
CA LEU A 38 -13.84 8.26 10.60
C LEU A 38 -14.24 7.61 9.26
N GLY A 39 -14.15 6.29 9.12
CA GLY A 39 -14.38 5.59 7.86
C GLY A 39 -13.38 5.98 6.76
N VAL A 40 -12.17 6.42 7.13
CA VAL A 40 -11.09 6.76 6.19
C VAL A 40 -10.20 5.54 5.95
N ALA A 41 -10.19 4.59 6.87
CA ALA A 41 -9.36 3.40 6.84
C ALA A 41 -10.01 2.23 7.58
N GLN A 42 -9.42 1.05 7.47
CA GLN A 42 -9.90 -0.19 8.08
C GLN A 42 -8.73 -1.06 8.54
N ASN A 43 -8.93 -1.98 9.50
CA ASN A 43 -7.87 -2.85 9.99
C ASN A 43 -7.30 -3.71 8.86
N ALA A 44 -6.02 -3.51 8.55
CA ALA A 44 -5.30 -4.37 7.62
C ALA A 44 -4.83 -5.61 8.38
N ASN A 45 -5.68 -6.63 8.42
CA ASN A 45 -5.28 -7.94 8.92
C ASN A 45 -4.11 -8.46 8.06
N PRO A 46 -2.97 -8.90 8.63
CA PRO A 46 -1.78 -9.29 7.87
C PRO A 46 -1.96 -10.51 6.95
N SER A 47 -3.16 -11.10 6.87
CA SER A 47 -3.43 -12.23 5.99
C SER A 47 -3.55 -11.87 4.51
N GLN A 48 -3.46 -10.58 4.12
CA GLN A 48 -3.68 -10.13 2.74
C GLN A 48 -2.56 -9.22 2.22
N SER A 49 -1.30 -9.51 2.52
CA SER A 49 -0.14 -8.94 1.82
C SER A 49 0.12 -9.70 0.51
N VAL A 50 -0.83 -9.68 -0.42
CA VAL A 50 -0.64 -10.12 -1.83
C VAL A 50 -1.34 -9.20 -2.83
N GLN A 51 -1.40 -7.88 -2.59
CA GLN A 51 -1.84 -6.98 -3.66
C GLN A 51 -1.25 -5.57 -3.55
N SER A 52 -0.01 -5.45 -4.02
CA SER A 52 0.52 -4.20 -4.56
C SER A 52 1.49 -4.54 -5.68
N ALA A 53 0.94 -5.14 -6.73
CA ALA A 53 1.51 -5.11 -8.08
C ALA A 53 0.37 -5.27 -9.09
N PRO A 54 -0.28 -4.18 -9.55
CA PRO A 54 -0.80 -4.19 -10.90
C PRO A 54 0.41 -4.05 -11.85
N SER A 55 0.57 -5.09 -12.66
CA SER A 55 1.52 -5.24 -13.76
C SER A 55 1.54 -4.05 -14.73
N ALA A 56 2.73 -3.55 -15.09
CA ALA A 56 3.08 -3.11 -16.46
C ALA A 56 4.52 -2.55 -16.54
N SER A 57 5.50 -3.45 -16.69
CA SER A 57 6.62 -3.20 -17.61
C SER A 57 6.86 -4.50 -18.37
N ALA A 58 5.84 -4.88 -19.14
CA ALA A 58 6.05 -5.57 -20.39
C ALA A 58 6.40 -4.48 -21.43
N GLU A 59 7.64 -4.01 -21.43
CA GLU A 59 8.24 -3.32 -22.57
C GLU A 59 9.52 -4.09 -22.92
N GLY A 60 9.58 -4.54 -24.17
CA GLY A 60 10.41 -5.64 -24.61
C GLY A 60 11.90 -5.45 -24.40
N GLN A 61 12.53 -6.41 -23.71
CA GLN A 61 13.91 -6.77 -24.03
C GLN A 61 13.91 -7.59 -25.31
N ALA A 62 13.97 -6.83 -26.41
CA ALA A 62 14.22 -7.31 -27.74
C ALA A 62 15.45 -8.22 -27.77
N ALA A 63 15.31 -9.29 -28.55
CA ALA A 63 16.36 -10.19 -28.95
C ALA A 63 17.61 -9.45 -29.47
N LYS A 64 18.78 -9.87 -28.99
CA LYS A 64 19.91 -10.13 -29.88
C LYS A 64 20.87 -11.13 -29.22
N GLY A 65 20.79 -12.37 -29.67
CA GLY A 65 21.90 -13.30 -29.52
C GLY A 65 23.10 -12.91 -30.40
N LYS A 66 24.13 -13.76 -30.32
CA LYS A 66 25.35 -13.87 -31.17
C LYS A 66 26.52 -13.04 -30.62
N LYS A 67 27.44 -13.61 -29.81
CA LYS A 67 28.50 -14.59 -30.15
C LYS A 67 29.10 -14.28 -31.52
N GLU A 68 30.25 -13.60 -31.57
CA GLU A 68 31.45 -13.92 -32.38
C GLU A 68 32.69 -13.31 -31.70
#